data_AF-A0A7K4JUK9-F1
#
_entry.id   AF-A0A7K4JUK9-F1
#
_cell.length_a   1.000
_cell.length_b   1.000
_cell.length_c   1.000
_cell.angle_alpha   90.00
_cell.angle_beta   90.00
_cell.angle_gamma   90.00
#
_symmetry.space_group_name_H-M   'P 1'
#
loop_
_entity.id
_entity.type
_entity.pdbx_description
1 polymer ?
#
loop_
_entity_poly.entity_id
_entity_poly.type
_entity_poly.pdbx_seq_one_letter_code
_entity_poly.pdbx_strand_id
1 'polypeptide(L)' 'TGQIPVTQEDGQVIVKQRHPFQTTCTYQISNFRALLWYQFRKGQAPQLISYHAGPGAKHSGRISTHLNT' A
#
# COMPACT_ATOMS: atom_id res chain seq x y z
N THR A 1 10.85 -5.57 -19.98
CA THR A 1 10.20 -4.97 -18.79
C THR A 1 10.16 -6.02 -17.71
N GLY A 2 10.87 -5.81 -16.60
CA GLY A 2 10.84 -6.70 -15.44
C GLY A 2 9.84 -6.20 -14.39
N GLN A 3 9.12 -7.09 -13.73
CA GLN A 3 8.35 -6.72 -12.54
C GLN A 3 9.32 -6.35 -11.41
N ILE A 4 9.03 -5.26 -10.69
CA ILE A 4 9.75 -4.92 -9.46
C ILE A 4 9.10 -5.75 -8.35
N PRO A 5 9.84 -6.65 -7.67
CA PRO A 5 9.28 -7.43 -6.59
C PRO A 5 8.97 -6.51 -5.40
N VAL A 6 7.79 -6.72 -4.82
CA VAL A 6 7.37 -6.12 -3.56
C VAL A 6 6.79 -7.22 -2.67
N THR A 7 6.93 -7.06 -1.36
CA THR A 7 6.41 -8.00 -0.38
C THR A 7 5.45 -7.29 0.54
N GLN A 8 4.19 -7.73 0.56
CA GLN A 8 3.23 -7.35 1.58
C GLN A 8 3.20 -8.46 2.64
N GLU A 9 3.45 -8.11 3.89
CA GLU A 9 3.65 -9.11 4.97
C GLU A 9 2.36 -9.89 5.28
N ASP A 10 1.22 -9.20 5.21
CA ASP A 10 -0.07 -9.79 5.53
C ASP A 10 -0.72 -10.42 4.29
N GLY A 11 -0.98 -11.72 4.36
CA GLY A 11 -1.81 -12.45 3.41
C GLY A 11 -3.30 -12.20 3.68
N GLN A 12 -4.01 -13.24 4.12
CA GLN A 12 -5.42 -13.12 4.51
C GLN A 12 -5.53 -12.67 5.97
N VAL A 13 -6.28 -11.59 6.22
CA VAL A 13 -6.52 -11.04 7.56
C VAL A 13 -8.02 -10.95 7.85
N ILE A 14 -8.39 -11.29 9.08
CA ILE A 14 -9.76 -11.12 9.61
C ILE A 14 -9.71 -10.06 10.69
N VAL A 15 -10.45 -8.97 10.49
CA VAL A 15 -10.50 -7.83 11.42
C VAL A 15 -11.92 -7.62 11.93
N LYS A 16 -12.06 -7.30 13.21
CA LYS A 16 -13.34 -6.85 13.76
C LYS A 16 -13.72 -5.51 13.15
N GLN A 17 -15.01 -5.31 12.88
CA GLN A 17 -15.49 -4.04 12.34
C GLN A 17 -15.02 -2.87 13.22
N ARG A 18 -14.62 -1.76 12.57
CA ARG A 18 -14.09 -0.52 13.20
C ARG A 18 -12.73 -0.66 13.87
N HIS A 19 -12.13 -1.86 13.94
CA HIS A 19 -10.76 -1.99 14.39
C HIS A 19 -9.81 -1.68 13.22
N PRO A 20 -8.71 -0.95 13.47
CA PRO A 20 -7.73 -0.67 12.43
C PRO A 20 -7.01 -1.96 12.04
N PHE A 21 -6.58 -2.00 10.78
CA PHE A 21 -5.64 -2.96 10.27
C PHE A 21 -4.46 -2.19 9.67
N GLN A 22 -3.26 -2.64 9.96
CA GLN A 22 -2.02 -2.08 9.42
C GLN A 22 -1.30 -3.19 8.67
N THR A 23 -0.78 -2.85 7.48
CA THR A 23 0.05 -3.75 6.69
C THR A 23 1.27 -3.02 6.17
N THR A 24 2.36 -3.75 6.01
CA THR A 24 3.64 -3.24 5.53
C THR A 24 3.92 -3.78 4.15
N CYS A 25 4.36 -2.89 3.25
CA CYS A 25 4.89 -3.25 1.94
C CYS A 25 6.37 -2.90 1.90
N THR A 26 7.23 -3.90 1.66
CA THR A 26 8.66 -3.73 1.48
C THR A 26 9.02 -3.90 0.00
N TYR A 27 10.03 -3.17 -0.44
CA TYR A 27 10.50 -3.18 -1.81
C TYR A 27 12.01 -2.98 -1.85
N GLN A 28 12.65 -3.48 -2.91
CA GLN A 28 14.07 -3.27 -3.15
C GLN A 28 14.27 -2.83 -4.60
N ILE A 29 14.54 -1.54 -4.80
CA ILE A 29 14.73 -0.94 -6.12
C ILE A 29 15.81 0.15 -6.07
N SER A 30 16.64 0.23 -7.10
CA SER A 30 17.73 1.23 -7.19
C SER A 30 17.24 2.63 -7.58
N ASN A 31 16.24 2.73 -8.45
CA ASN A 31 15.71 3.99 -8.95
C ASN A 31 14.25 4.17 -8.52
N PHE A 32 14.04 4.45 -7.24
CA PHE A 32 12.71 4.70 -6.71
C PHE A 32 12.07 5.93 -7.36
N ARG A 33 10.85 5.76 -7.89
CA ARG A 33 10.05 6.88 -8.42
C ARG A 33 8.77 7.08 -7.62
N ALA A 34 8.11 5.98 -7.27
CA ALA A 34 6.91 6.02 -6.48
C ALA A 34 6.54 4.66 -5.88
N LEU A 35 5.75 4.70 -4.81
CA LEU A 35 5.00 3.57 -4.26
C LEU A 35 3.51 3.89 -4.28
N LEU A 36 2.71 2.98 -4.84
CA LEU A 36 1.27 3.15 -5.01
C LEU A 36 0.53 2.08 -4.21
N TRP A 37 -0.51 2.49 -3.48
CA TRP A 37 -1.43 1.58 -2.81
C TRP A 37 -2.73 1.52 -3.59
N TYR A 38 -3.18 0.31 -3.91
CA TYR A 38 -4.46 0.06 -4.57
C TYR A 38 -5.38 -0.74 -3.66
N GLN A 39 -6.67 -0.41 -3.67
CA GLN A 39 -7.72 -1.24 -3.10
C GLN A 39 -8.37 -2.04 -4.22
N PHE A 40 -8.36 -3.37 -4.07
CA PHE A 40 -9.07 -4.29 -4.97
C PHE A 40 -10.25 -4.92 -4.24
N ARG A 41 -11.46 -4.66 -4.72
CA ARG A 41 -12.69 -5.29 -4.22
C ARG A 41 -13.18 -6.31 -5.24
N LYS A 42 -13.68 -7.45 -4.78
CA LYS A 42 -14.20 -8.51 -5.65
C LYS A 42 -15.25 -7.93 -6.61
N GLY A 43 -15.03 -8.12 -7.92
CA GLY A 43 -15.91 -7.62 -8.98
C GLY A 43 -15.68 -6.16 -9.39
N GLN A 44 -14.65 -5.48 -8.88
CA GLN A 44 -14.30 -4.11 -9.26
C GLN A 44 -12.87 -4.03 -9.80
N ALA A 45 -12.59 -3.01 -10.60
CA ALA A 45 -11.21 -2.69 -10.99
C ALA A 45 -10.42 -2.17 -9.76
N PRO A 46 -9.09 -2.38 -9.71
CA PRO A 46 -8.24 -1.78 -8.68
C PRO A 46 -8.38 -0.26 -8.64
N GLN A 47 -8.58 0.31 -7.46
CA GLN A 47 -8.70 1.75 -7.25
C GLN A 47 -7.48 2.26 -6.48
N LEU A 48 -6.86 3.34 -6.98
CA LEU A 48 -5.74 3.99 -6.30
C LEU A 48 -6.23 4.65 -5.01
N ILE A 49 -5.61 4.33 -3.88
CA ILE A 49 -5.95 4.89 -2.56
C ILE A 49 -4.83 5.75 -1.97
N SER A 50 -3.57 5.54 -2.38
CA SER A 50 -2.44 6.40 -2.00
C SER A 50 -1.29 6.29 -3.00
N TYR A 51 -0.51 7.36 -3.11
CA TYR A 51 0.68 7.47 -3.96
C TYR A 51 1.76 8.21 -3.18
N HIS A 52 2.97 7.68 -3.11
CA HIS A 52 4.13 8.33 -2.48
C HIS A 52 5.25 8.49 -3.51
N ALA A 53 5.71 9.72 -3.73
CA ALA A 53 6.88 10.03 -4.58
C ALA A 53 8.18 10.16 -3.76
N GLY A 54 8.05 10.19 -2.43
CA GLY A 54 9.13 10.39 -1.47
C GLY A 54 8.60 10.18 -0.04
N PRO A 55 9.46 10.29 0.97
CA PRO A 55 9.13 9.96 2.36
C PRO A 55 7.96 10.79 2.92
N GLY A 56 7.29 10.23 3.91
CA GLY A 56 6.32 10.95 4.72
C GLY A 56 4.95 10.28 4.82
N ALA A 57 4.04 10.96 5.53
CA ALA A 57 2.69 10.48 5.80
C ALA A 57 1.67 11.06 4.82
N LYS A 58 0.68 10.26 4.45
CA LYS A 58 -0.51 10.69 3.71
C LYS A 58 -1.77 10.15 4.36
N HIS A 59 -2.81 10.98 4.34
CA HIS A 59 -4.13 10.66 4.89
C HIS A 59 -5.19 10.84 3.82
N SER A 60 -6.06 9.84 3.67
CA SER A 60 -7.22 9.87 2.79
C SER A 60 -8.39 9.20 3.49
N GLY A 61 -9.30 10.03 4.06
CA GLY A 61 -10.41 9.55 4.87
C GLY A 61 -9.93 8.70 6.05
N ARG A 62 -10.24 7.40 6.03
CA ARG A 62 -9.87 6.43 7.10
C ARG A 62 -8.55 5.72 6.84
N ILE A 63 -7.88 5.99 5.72
CA ILE A 63 -6.65 5.33 5.32
C ILE A 63 -5.48 6.28 5.60
N SER A 64 -4.51 5.81 6.37
CA SER A 64 -3.22 6.45 6.56
C SER A 64 -2.13 5.58 5.96
N THR A 65 -1.20 6.19 5.24
CA THR A 65 -0.02 5.49 4.69
C THR A 65 1.23 6.29 5.01
N HIS A 66 2.33 5.59 5.26
CA HIS A 66 3.62 6.20 5.54
C HIS A 66 4.69 5.53 4.68
N LEU A 67 5.51 6.32 4.01
CA LEU A 67 6.67 5.81 3.28
C LEU A 67 7.95 6.14 4.06
N ASN A 68 8.67 5.09 4.43
CA ASN A 68 10.07 5.15 4.81
C ASN A 68 10.90 4.76 3.57
N THR A 69 11.93 5.53 3.26
CA THR A 69 12.91 5.22 2.21
C THR A 69 14.25 4.86 2.81
#